data_AF-A0A3M1B4Q8-F1
#
_entry.id   AF-A0A3M1B4Q8-F1
#
_cell.length_a   1.000
_cell.length_b   1.000
_cell.length_c   1.000
_cell.angle_alpha   90.00
_cell.angle_beta   90.00
_cell.angle_gamma   90.00
#
_symmetry.space_group_name_H-M   'P 1'
#
loop_
_entity.id
_entity.type
_entity.pdbx_description
1 polymer ?
#
loop_
_entity_poly.entity_id
_entity_poly.type
_entity_poly.pdbx_seq_one_letter_code
_entity_poly.pdbx_strand_id
1 'polypeptide(L)'
;MLEGQVAVLSSGYLGPEEVLDVLDAMKKSRLFRHDQYSYILYPNKQLPGFFEKNRIPEKSVQKSALLTKMVQDGHPGIVEKDIDGIYHFNGNFKNADDLRTALDALVDTEYAALAEKDRQLVLDIFEEVFNHKAFTGRSGTFFGYEGLGSIYWHMVSKHLLAVEECCLRAIENASDAQLSGRLLEHFYEIMEGIGVHKSPALYGAFPTDPYSHTPAGRGAQQPGMTGQVKEDILSRFGELGLSVKNGRLRFNPCLLRKAEFLKNDKVFEYFDVNARLQKLTIEKGGLGFTCCQVPVVYRMAPENSLTVRFADGTATSFESLTLDEATSRKIFERTGEVALIQAGIKESILR
;
A
#
# COMPACT_ATOMS: atom_id res chain seq x y z
N MET A 1 0.35 10.02 -6.72
CA MET A 1 -0.35 8.87 -6.11
C MET A 1 0.69 7.95 -5.49
N LEU A 2 0.36 7.26 -4.39
CA LEU A 2 1.26 6.32 -3.71
C LEU A 2 1.79 5.26 -4.67
N GLU A 3 0.91 4.68 -5.49
CA GLU A 3 1.25 3.64 -6.47
C GLU A 3 2.37 4.04 -7.44
N GLY A 4 2.35 5.30 -7.92
CA GLY A 4 3.44 5.79 -8.78
C GLY A 4 4.78 5.90 -8.06
N GLN A 5 4.76 6.14 -6.75
CA GLN A 5 6.00 6.19 -5.95
C GLN A 5 6.55 4.79 -5.74
N VAL A 6 5.68 3.83 -5.40
CA VAL A 6 6.04 2.41 -5.33
C VAL A 6 6.65 1.94 -6.64
N ALA A 7 6.02 2.26 -7.77
CA ALA A 7 6.50 1.85 -9.09
C ALA A 7 7.91 2.40 -9.41
N VAL A 8 8.18 3.69 -9.12
CA VAL A 8 9.50 4.27 -9.39
C VAL A 8 10.58 3.75 -8.44
N LEU A 9 10.25 3.50 -7.17
CA LEU A 9 11.17 2.89 -6.19
C LEU A 9 11.55 1.45 -6.57
N SER A 10 10.60 0.69 -7.10
CA SER A 10 10.80 -0.67 -7.61
C SER A 10 11.45 -0.73 -9.00
N SER A 11 11.63 0.40 -9.69
CA SER A 11 12.13 0.40 -11.08
C SER A 11 13.59 -0.03 -11.23
N GLY A 12 14.39 0.11 -10.16
CA GLY A 12 15.85 -0.05 -10.21
C GLY A 12 16.58 1.07 -10.96
N TYR A 13 15.88 2.12 -11.41
CA TYR A 13 16.46 3.24 -12.15
C TYR A 13 17.13 4.28 -11.24
N LEU A 14 16.52 4.57 -10.10
CA LEU A 14 16.98 5.60 -9.17
C LEU A 14 18.20 5.13 -8.35
N GLY A 15 19.15 6.04 -8.16
CA GLY A 15 20.23 5.88 -7.20
C GLY A 15 19.77 6.02 -5.74
N PRO A 16 20.57 5.59 -4.75
CA PRO A 16 20.20 5.64 -3.34
C PRO A 16 19.83 7.04 -2.81
N GLU A 17 20.49 8.09 -3.29
CA GLU A 17 20.18 9.49 -2.91
C GLU A 17 18.81 9.93 -3.45
N GLU A 18 18.54 9.66 -4.73
CA GLU A 18 17.25 9.99 -5.37
C GLU A 18 16.10 9.20 -4.72
N VAL A 19 16.33 7.94 -4.35
CA VAL A 19 15.38 7.16 -3.56
C VAL A 19 15.06 7.86 -2.25
N LEU A 20 16.07 8.31 -1.51
CA LEU A 20 15.88 8.99 -0.23
C LEU A 20 15.10 10.30 -0.42
N ASP A 21 15.41 11.07 -1.46
CA ASP A 21 14.68 12.30 -1.78
C ASP A 21 13.19 12.03 -2.05
N VAL A 22 12.88 10.95 -2.77
CA VAL A 22 11.49 10.50 -3.00
C VAL A 22 10.81 10.17 -1.66
N LEU A 23 11.46 9.39 -0.79
CA LEU A 23 10.89 8.99 0.50
C LEU A 23 10.68 10.17 1.45
N ASP A 24 11.65 11.07 1.53
CA ASP A 24 11.55 12.31 2.29
C ASP A 24 10.40 13.19 1.80
N ALA A 25 10.25 13.34 0.48
CA ALA A 25 9.17 14.10 -0.12
C ALA A 25 7.81 13.44 0.14
N MET A 26 7.72 12.11 0.04
CA MET A 26 6.51 11.34 0.36
C MET A 26 6.07 11.56 1.81
N LYS A 27 7.00 11.45 2.76
CA LYS A 27 6.74 11.66 4.19
C LYS A 27 6.23 13.08 4.49
N LYS A 28 6.69 14.08 3.73
CA LYS A 28 6.22 15.48 3.83
C LYS A 28 4.96 15.77 3.01
N SER A 29 4.51 14.83 2.17
CA SER A 29 3.43 15.05 1.22
C SER A 29 2.05 14.89 1.85
N ARG A 30 1.01 15.30 1.11
CA ARG A 30 -0.40 15.05 1.45
C ARG A 30 -0.82 13.58 1.37
N LEU A 31 0.10 12.66 1.01
CA LEU A 31 -0.15 11.23 1.09
C LEU A 31 0.07 10.69 2.51
N PHE A 32 0.86 11.38 3.34
CA PHE A 32 1.09 10.92 4.70
C PHE A 32 -0.11 11.25 5.59
N ARG A 33 -0.67 10.24 6.22
CA ARG A 33 -1.82 10.30 7.12
C ARG A 33 -1.34 10.07 8.55
N HIS A 34 -1.38 11.15 9.34
CA HIS A 34 -0.72 11.24 10.65
C HIS A 34 -1.32 10.36 11.75
N ASP A 35 -2.64 10.23 11.84
CA ASP A 35 -3.33 9.46 12.91
C ASP A 35 -2.95 7.96 12.87
N GLN A 36 -2.74 7.42 11.67
CA GLN A 36 -2.30 6.05 11.43
C GLN A 36 -0.81 5.94 11.09
N TYR A 37 -0.10 7.06 11.01
CA TYR A 37 1.32 7.16 10.66
C TYR A 37 1.69 6.35 9.40
N SER A 38 0.86 6.45 8.35
CA SER A 38 0.96 5.64 7.12
C SER A 38 0.47 6.43 5.90
N TYR A 39 0.31 5.80 4.74
CA TYR A 39 0.08 6.48 3.46
C TYR A 39 -1.30 6.20 2.84
N ILE A 40 -1.94 7.24 2.31
CA ILE A 40 -3.15 7.14 1.47
C ILE A 40 -2.79 7.09 -0.01
N LEU A 41 -3.67 6.55 -0.85
CA LEU A 41 -3.41 6.34 -2.29
C LEU A 41 -3.23 7.65 -3.07
N TYR A 42 -4.00 8.66 -2.72
CA TYR A 42 -4.00 10.00 -3.32
C TYR A 42 -4.49 11.02 -2.28
N PRO A 43 -4.15 12.32 -2.43
CA PRO A 43 -4.48 13.32 -1.44
C PRO A 43 -5.97 13.34 -1.10
N ASN A 44 -6.27 13.36 0.20
CA ASN A 44 -7.62 13.62 0.67
C ASN A 44 -8.06 15.03 0.23
N LYS A 45 -9.34 15.20 -0.09
CA LYS A 45 -9.90 16.50 -0.50
C LYS A 45 -11.31 16.66 0.05
N GLN A 46 -11.67 17.90 0.32
CA GLN A 46 -13.04 18.24 0.66
C GLN A 46 -13.90 18.20 -0.61
N LEU A 47 -14.99 17.46 -0.58
CA LEU A 47 -16.01 17.54 -1.61
C LEU A 47 -16.99 18.65 -1.29
N PRO A 48 -17.55 19.34 -2.29
CA PRO A 48 -18.58 20.35 -2.06
C PRO A 48 -19.74 19.77 -1.27
N GLY A 49 -20.28 20.56 -0.35
CA GLY A 49 -21.49 20.20 0.39
C GLY A 49 -22.68 20.02 -0.56
N PHE A 50 -23.74 19.33 -0.10
CA PHE A 50 -24.91 19.06 -0.94
C PHE A 50 -25.49 20.33 -1.59
N PHE A 51 -25.63 21.41 -0.79
CA PHE A 51 -26.13 22.71 -1.26
C PHE A 51 -25.16 23.48 -2.16
N GLU A 52 -23.88 23.07 -2.24
CA GLU A 52 -22.86 23.75 -3.05
C GLU A 52 -22.68 23.13 -4.43
N LYS A 53 -22.99 21.84 -4.59
CA LYS A 53 -22.65 21.05 -5.80
C LYS A 53 -23.30 21.52 -7.09
N ASN A 54 -24.54 21.99 -7.02
CA ASN A 54 -25.38 22.26 -8.17
C ASN A 54 -25.80 23.73 -8.18
N ARG A 55 -24.85 24.66 -8.23
CA ARG A 55 -25.15 26.11 -8.26
C ARG A 55 -24.68 26.68 -9.59
N ILE A 56 -25.63 27.08 -10.43
CA ILE A 56 -25.35 27.72 -11.71
C ILE A 56 -25.13 29.22 -11.46
N PRO A 57 -24.00 29.81 -11.89
CA PRO A 57 -23.81 31.25 -11.81
C PRO A 57 -24.91 32.00 -12.57
N GLU A 58 -25.48 33.05 -11.99
CA GLU A 58 -26.54 33.85 -12.62
C GLU A 58 -26.13 34.35 -14.01
N LYS A 59 -24.88 34.81 -14.15
CA LYS A 59 -24.31 35.24 -15.44
C LYS A 59 -24.30 34.13 -16.50
N SER A 60 -24.21 32.87 -16.10
CA SER A 60 -24.26 31.73 -17.02
C SER A 60 -25.70 31.46 -17.46
N VAL A 61 -26.68 31.57 -16.56
CA VAL A 61 -28.12 31.48 -16.91
C VAL A 61 -28.50 32.58 -17.90
N GLN A 62 -28.09 33.83 -17.64
CA GLN A 62 -28.41 34.98 -18.48
C GLN A 62 -27.80 34.92 -19.90
N LYS A 63 -26.76 34.10 -20.11
CA LYS A 63 -26.19 33.87 -21.45
C LYS A 63 -27.06 32.95 -22.32
N SER A 64 -27.87 32.08 -21.71
CA SER A 64 -28.77 31.18 -22.42
C SER A 64 -30.18 31.75 -22.43
N ALA A 65 -30.69 31.98 -23.64
CA ALA A 65 -32.07 32.34 -23.88
C ALA A 65 -33.02 31.20 -23.43
N LEU A 66 -32.64 29.93 -23.64
CA LEU A 66 -33.40 28.78 -23.14
C LEU A 66 -33.53 28.81 -21.62
N LEU A 67 -32.41 28.83 -20.89
CA LEU A 67 -32.43 28.77 -19.43
C LEU A 67 -33.18 29.98 -18.84
N THR A 68 -32.97 31.17 -19.40
CA THR A 68 -33.66 32.39 -18.98
C THR A 68 -35.18 32.27 -19.14
N LYS A 69 -35.66 31.78 -20.30
CA LYS A 69 -37.09 31.59 -20.57
C LYS A 69 -37.70 30.52 -19.65
N MET A 70 -37.05 29.37 -19.50
CA MET A 70 -37.54 28.29 -18.61
C MET A 70 -37.66 28.75 -17.15
N VAL A 71 -36.74 29.57 -16.65
CA VAL A 71 -36.86 30.18 -15.31
C VAL A 71 -38.06 31.13 -15.25
N GLN A 72 -38.25 31.99 -16.26
CA GLN A 72 -39.37 32.95 -16.28
C GLN A 72 -40.73 32.25 -16.30
N ASP A 73 -40.82 31.11 -16.98
CA ASP A 73 -42.04 30.30 -17.07
C ASP A 73 -42.23 29.38 -15.85
N GLY A 74 -41.22 29.28 -14.97
CA GLY A 74 -41.24 28.35 -13.83
C GLY A 74 -41.19 26.88 -14.25
N HIS A 75 -40.60 26.55 -15.41
CA HIS A 75 -40.53 25.18 -15.93
C HIS A 75 -39.30 24.41 -15.40
N PRO A 76 -39.47 23.40 -14.52
CA PRO A 76 -38.35 22.80 -13.76
C PRO A 76 -37.59 21.71 -14.52
N GLY A 77 -37.91 21.47 -15.80
CA GLY A 77 -37.38 20.33 -16.57
C GLY A 77 -35.86 20.33 -16.75
N ILE A 78 -35.20 21.50 -16.77
CA ILE A 78 -33.73 21.62 -16.92
C ILE A 78 -33.13 22.50 -15.84
N VAL A 79 -33.72 23.66 -15.57
CA VAL A 79 -33.24 24.64 -14.60
C VAL A 79 -34.36 25.10 -13.68
N GLU A 80 -34.04 25.33 -12.42
CA GLU A 80 -34.94 25.89 -11.42
C GLU A 80 -34.22 27.02 -10.67
N LYS A 81 -34.99 28.01 -10.18
CA LYS A 81 -34.51 29.06 -9.29
C LYS A 81 -35.13 28.85 -7.91
N ASP A 82 -34.30 28.68 -6.88
CA ASP A 82 -34.76 28.47 -5.51
C ASP A 82 -35.29 29.78 -4.87
N ILE A 83 -35.77 29.66 -3.63
CA ILE A 83 -36.32 30.78 -2.86
C ILE A 83 -35.28 31.85 -2.49
N ASP A 84 -34.00 31.50 -2.47
CA ASP A 84 -32.88 32.40 -2.20
C ASP A 84 -32.32 33.02 -3.49
N GLY A 85 -32.93 32.69 -4.63
CA GLY A 85 -32.59 33.21 -5.94
C GLY A 85 -31.40 32.53 -6.62
N ILE A 86 -30.97 31.37 -6.12
CA ILE A 86 -29.91 30.55 -6.70
C ILE A 86 -30.48 29.63 -7.77
N TYR A 87 -29.70 29.41 -8.82
CA TYR A 87 -30.09 28.57 -9.96
C TYR A 87 -29.49 27.17 -9.84
N HIS A 88 -30.28 26.16 -10.17
CA HIS A 88 -29.93 24.74 -10.07
C HIS A 88 -30.32 24.01 -11.35
N PHE A 89 -29.49 23.06 -11.79
CA PHE A 89 -29.96 22.07 -12.77
C PHE A 89 -30.95 21.10 -12.10
N ASN A 90 -31.80 20.45 -12.90
CA ASN A 90 -32.74 19.45 -12.39
C ASN A 90 -32.02 18.36 -11.56
N GLY A 91 -32.55 18.09 -10.37
CA GLY A 91 -31.93 17.17 -9.40
C GLY A 91 -31.88 15.69 -9.83
N ASN A 92 -32.56 15.31 -10.92
CA ASN A 92 -32.50 13.95 -11.46
C ASN A 92 -31.30 13.72 -12.39
N PHE A 93 -30.57 14.76 -12.77
CA PHE A 93 -29.42 14.63 -13.68
C PHE A 93 -28.19 14.08 -12.93
N LYS A 94 -27.66 12.97 -13.44
CA LYS A 94 -26.41 12.35 -12.97
C LYS A 94 -25.23 12.81 -13.81
N ASN A 95 -25.45 13.04 -15.11
CA ASN A 95 -24.43 13.50 -16.04
C ASN A 95 -25.06 14.20 -17.26
N ALA A 96 -24.21 14.55 -18.23
CA ALA A 96 -24.62 15.28 -19.43
C ALA A 96 -25.60 14.50 -20.33
N ASP A 97 -25.68 13.17 -20.26
CA ASP A 97 -26.62 12.38 -21.06
C ASP A 97 -28.07 12.54 -20.58
N ASP A 98 -28.27 12.70 -19.27
CA ASP A 98 -29.59 13.02 -18.72
C ASP A 98 -30.03 14.42 -19.20
N LEU A 99 -29.10 15.39 -19.20
CA LEU A 99 -29.36 16.73 -19.74
C LEU A 99 -29.64 16.69 -21.24
N ARG A 100 -28.91 15.89 -22.04
CA ARG A 100 -29.20 15.70 -23.47
C ARG A 100 -30.60 15.15 -23.67
N THR A 101 -30.98 14.14 -22.90
CA THR A 101 -32.32 13.55 -22.96
C THR A 101 -33.40 14.58 -22.61
N ALA A 102 -33.16 15.42 -21.60
CA ALA A 102 -34.07 16.50 -21.24
C ALA A 102 -34.19 17.58 -22.32
N LEU A 103 -33.09 17.92 -22.99
CA LEU A 103 -33.08 18.85 -24.13
C LEU A 103 -33.82 18.26 -25.34
N ASP A 104 -33.60 16.99 -25.65
CA ASP A 104 -34.25 16.29 -26.76
C ASP A 104 -35.77 16.15 -26.53
N ALA A 105 -36.21 16.07 -25.28
CA ALA A 105 -37.63 16.08 -24.91
C ALA A 105 -38.34 17.43 -25.15
N LEU A 106 -37.60 18.51 -25.44
CA LEU A 106 -38.17 19.84 -25.73
C LEU A 106 -38.57 20.04 -27.19
N VAL A 107 -38.27 19.09 -28.10
CA VAL A 107 -38.42 19.24 -29.56
C VAL A 107 -39.86 19.55 -29.98
N ASP A 108 -40.87 19.04 -29.28
CA ASP A 108 -42.29 19.27 -29.58
C ASP A 108 -42.94 20.34 -28.68
N THR A 109 -42.13 21.17 -28.01
CA THR A 109 -42.60 22.19 -27.06
C THR A 109 -42.33 23.60 -27.57
N GLU A 110 -42.86 24.61 -26.86
CA GLU A 110 -42.56 26.02 -27.15
C GLU A 110 -41.05 26.36 -27.03
N TYR A 111 -40.26 25.51 -26.37
CA TYR A 111 -38.83 25.70 -26.17
C TYR A 111 -37.97 25.16 -27.30
N ALA A 112 -38.52 24.43 -28.28
CA ALA A 112 -37.77 23.66 -29.28
C ALA A 112 -36.67 24.49 -30.00
N ALA A 113 -37.02 25.67 -30.50
CA ALA A 113 -36.07 26.54 -31.20
C ALA A 113 -34.94 27.06 -30.30
N LEU A 114 -35.24 27.34 -29.02
CA LEU A 114 -34.24 27.75 -28.05
C LEU A 114 -33.36 26.58 -27.60
N ALA A 115 -33.95 25.39 -27.46
CA ALA A 115 -33.24 24.17 -27.10
C ALA A 115 -32.21 23.80 -28.16
N GLU A 116 -32.57 23.88 -29.45
CA GLU A 116 -31.64 23.66 -30.56
C GLU A 116 -30.52 24.71 -30.59
N LYS A 117 -30.88 26.00 -30.46
CA LYS A 117 -29.92 27.11 -30.51
C LYS A 117 -28.90 27.06 -29.36
N ASP A 118 -29.36 26.84 -28.13
CA ASP A 118 -28.54 26.95 -26.93
C ASP A 118 -27.97 25.59 -26.48
N ARG A 119 -28.25 24.50 -27.22
CA ARG A 119 -27.93 23.12 -26.81
C ARG A 119 -26.51 22.95 -26.29
N GLN A 120 -25.53 23.38 -27.08
CA GLN A 120 -24.11 23.25 -26.72
C GLN A 120 -23.73 24.17 -25.55
N LEU A 121 -24.26 25.39 -25.52
CA LEU A 121 -24.02 26.33 -24.43
C LEU A 121 -24.51 25.78 -23.09
N VAL A 122 -25.71 25.19 -23.05
CA VAL A 122 -26.26 24.59 -21.82
C VAL A 122 -25.44 23.39 -21.37
N LEU A 123 -24.97 22.55 -22.31
CA LEU A 123 -24.05 21.45 -22.00
C LEU A 123 -22.71 21.94 -21.46
N ASP A 124 -22.18 23.04 -22.01
CA ASP A 124 -20.92 23.63 -21.54
C ASP A 124 -21.08 24.24 -20.14
N ILE A 125 -22.21 24.90 -19.85
CA ILE A 125 -22.53 25.40 -18.49
C ILE A 125 -22.67 24.23 -17.51
N PHE A 126 -23.31 23.13 -17.92
CA PHE A 126 -23.42 21.92 -17.10
C PHE A 126 -22.03 21.36 -16.78
N GLU A 127 -21.15 21.29 -17.78
CA GLU A 127 -19.77 20.86 -17.59
C GLU A 127 -18.95 21.84 -16.71
N GLU A 128 -19.17 23.15 -16.81
CA GLU A 128 -18.53 24.14 -15.94
C GLU A 128 -18.93 23.95 -14.47
N VAL A 129 -20.20 23.64 -14.20
CA VAL A 129 -20.72 23.41 -12.84
C VAL A 129 -20.19 22.10 -12.25
N PHE A 130 -20.19 21.02 -13.02
CA PHE A 130 -19.88 19.68 -12.48
C PHE A 130 -18.46 19.18 -12.75
N ASN A 131 -17.76 19.74 -13.74
CA ASN A 131 -16.41 19.37 -14.16
C ASN A 131 -16.23 17.86 -14.34
N HIS A 132 -17.17 17.22 -15.05
CA HIS A 132 -17.17 15.77 -15.22
C HIS A 132 -15.99 15.29 -16.07
N LYS A 133 -15.36 16.14 -16.89
CA LYS A 133 -14.11 15.81 -17.60
C LYS A 133 -12.96 15.46 -16.65
N ALA A 134 -12.96 15.97 -15.42
CA ALA A 134 -11.96 15.64 -14.41
C ALA A 134 -12.29 14.35 -13.62
N PHE A 135 -13.40 13.67 -13.91
CA PHE A 135 -13.81 12.46 -13.22
C PHE A 135 -12.94 11.26 -13.65
N THR A 136 -12.17 10.73 -12.71
CA THR A 136 -11.29 9.56 -12.92
C THR A 136 -11.90 8.26 -12.38
N GLY A 137 -13.19 8.28 -11.99
CA GLY A 137 -13.86 7.17 -11.30
C GLY A 137 -14.23 7.48 -9.85
N ARG A 138 -14.81 6.47 -9.17
CA ARG A 138 -15.39 6.60 -7.81
C ARG A 138 -14.40 7.02 -6.72
N SER A 139 -13.11 6.86 -6.95
CA SER A 139 -12.01 7.16 -6.03
C SER A 139 -12.15 8.52 -5.36
N GLY A 140 -12.45 9.54 -6.17
CA GLY A 140 -12.59 10.92 -5.72
C GLY A 140 -13.98 11.29 -5.20
N THR A 141 -14.93 10.36 -5.03
CA THR A 141 -16.34 10.68 -4.73
C THR A 141 -16.96 9.89 -3.57
N PHE A 142 -16.18 9.08 -2.86
CA PHE A 142 -16.59 8.32 -1.67
C PHE A 142 -15.50 8.25 -0.60
N PHE A 143 -15.83 7.72 0.59
CA PHE A 143 -15.04 7.91 1.82
C PHE A 143 -14.57 6.60 2.51
N GLY A 144 -14.61 5.47 1.80
CA GLY A 144 -14.14 4.17 2.29
C GLY A 144 -13.50 3.37 1.17
N TYR A 145 -13.06 2.14 1.43
CA TYR A 145 -12.32 1.32 0.45
C TYR A 145 -11.11 2.06 -0.11
N GLU A 146 -11.02 2.27 -1.42
CA GLU A 146 -9.95 3.03 -2.05
C GLU A 146 -10.11 4.54 -1.88
N GLY A 147 -11.24 5.03 -1.38
CA GLY A 147 -11.69 6.43 -1.41
C GLY A 147 -10.93 7.43 -0.55
N LEU A 148 -11.50 8.62 -0.49
CA LEU A 148 -10.90 9.80 0.14
C LEU A 148 -10.55 9.56 1.62
N GLY A 149 -9.28 9.78 1.96
CA GLY A 149 -8.74 9.63 3.32
C GLY A 149 -8.54 8.19 3.79
N SER A 150 -8.85 7.20 2.94
CA SER A 150 -8.67 5.78 3.28
C SER A 150 -7.25 5.31 2.98
N ILE A 151 -6.66 4.59 3.93
CA ILE A 151 -5.41 3.84 3.70
C ILE A 151 -5.78 2.50 3.10
N TYR A 152 -5.14 2.13 1.99
CA TYR A 152 -5.33 0.83 1.35
C TYR A 152 -4.07 -0.02 1.54
N TRP A 153 -4.12 -0.96 2.48
CA TRP A 153 -2.95 -1.56 3.10
C TRP A 153 -2.08 -2.36 2.14
N HIS A 154 -2.66 -2.98 1.12
CA HIS A 154 -1.88 -3.69 0.11
C HIS A 154 -0.89 -2.76 -0.61
N MET A 155 -1.26 -1.51 -0.91
CA MET A 155 -0.34 -0.57 -1.55
C MET A 155 0.76 -0.09 -0.58
N VAL A 156 0.46 -0.02 0.71
CA VAL A 156 1.46 0.31 1.75
C VAL A 156 2.46 -0.84 1.92
N SER A 157 2.02 -2.10 1.91
CA SER A 157 2.95 -3.24 1.97
C SER A 157 3.78 -3.39 0.69
N LYS A 158 3.24 -3.02 -0.48
CA LYS A 158 4.07 -2.87 -1.69
C LYS A 158 5.13 -1.78 -1.54
N HIS A 159 4.76 -0.67 -0.89
CA HIS A 159 5.71 0.39 -0.58
C HIS A 159 6.81 -0.10 0.37
N LEU A 160 6.45 -0.83 1.43
CA LEU A 160 7.40 -1.45 2.35
C LEU A 160 8.42 -2.32 1.61
N LEU A 161 7.94 -3.25 0.77
CA LEU A 161 8.79 -4.13 -0.02
C LEU A 161 9.70 -3.35 -0.98
N ALA A 162 9.18 -2.32 -1.65
CA ALA A 162 9.98 -1.48 -2.54
C ALA A 162 11.10 -0.72 -1.78
N VAL A 163 10.81 -0.22 -0.58
CA VAL A 163 11.82 0.44 0.27
C VAL A 163 12.83 -0.57 0.79
N GLU A 164 12.39 -1.79 1.13
CA GLU A 164 13.28 -2.88 1.51
C GLU A 164 14.30 -3.18 0.40
N GLU A 165 13.84 -3.37 -0.85
CA GLU A 165 14.71 -3.59 -2.00
C GLU A 165 15.70 -2.44 -2.19
N CYS A 166 15.25 -1.20 -1.98
CA CYS A 166 16.14 -0.03 -2.01
C CYS A 166 17.21 -0.08 -0.91
N CYS A 167 16.84 -0.44 0.32
CA CYS A 167 17.77 -0.59 1.44
C CYS A 167 18.81 -1.66 1.13
N LEU A 168 18.38 -2.82 0.64
CA LEU A 168 19.27 -3.93 0.26
C LEU A 168 20.25 -3.49 -0.83
N ARG A 169 19.78 -2.82 -1.89
CA ARG A 169 20.66 -2.29 -2.95
C ARG A 169 21.67 -1.27 -2.41
N ALA A 170 21.24 -0.34 -1.55
CA ALA A 170 22.12 0.66 -0.97
C ALA A 170 23.24 0.02 -0.14
N ILE A 171 22.89 -0.98 0.69
CA ILE A 171 23.83 -1.75 1.51
C ILE A 171 24.79 -2.57 0.65
N GLU A 172 24.28 -3.28 -0.38
CA GLU A 172 25.12 -4.10 -1.27
C GLU A 172 26.10 -3.26 -2.10
N ASN A 173 25.71 -2.05 -2.50
CA ASN A 173 26.57 -1.13 -3.23
C ASN A 173 27.54 -0.33 -2.33
N ALA A 174 27.62 -0.67 -1.03
CA ALA A 174 28.44 0.02 -0.04
C ALA A 174 28.21 1.54 -0.03
N SER A 175 26.94 1.96 -0.15
CA SER A 175 26.55 3.36 -0.03
C SER A 175 26.93 3.88 1.36
N ASP A 176 27.08 5.20 1.47
CA ASP A 176 27.40 5.86 2.73
C ASP A 176 26.49 5.38 3.89
N ALA A 177 27.07 5.22 5.08
CA ALA A 177 26.39 4.64 6.23
C ALA A 177 25.24 5.53 6.73
N GLN A 178 25.37 6.86 6.60
CA GLN A 178 24.31 7.80 6.94
C GLN A 178 23.15 7.67 5.94
N LEU A 179 23.46 7.58 4.65
CA LEU A 179 22.46 7.36 3.59
C LEU A 179 21.68 6.06 3.83
N SER A 180 22.39 4.95 4.05
CA SER A 180 21.77 3.66 4.35
C SER A 180 20.94 3.70 5.64
N GLY A 181 21.43 4.40 6.67
CA GLY A 181 20.69 4.62 7.93
C GLY A 181 19.36 5.33 7.72
N ARG A 182 19.33 6.41 6.91
CA ARG A 182 18.10 7.15 6.61
C ARG A 182 17.10 6.35 5.79
N LEU A 183 17.56 5.51 4.87
CA LEU A 183 16.69 4.57 4.16
C LEU A 183 16.07 3.54 5.12
N LEU A 184 16.86 3.03 6.07
CA LEU A 184 16.37 2.12 7.11
C LEU A 184 15.35 2.78 8.04
N GLU A 185 15.52 4.07 8.37
CA GLU A 185 14.52 4.82 9.14
C GLU A 185 13.17 4.81 8.41
N HIS A 186 13.13 5.14 7.12
CA HIS A 186 11.91 5.05 6.32
C HIS A 186 11.34 3.63 6.30
N PHE A 187 12.18 2.61 6.10
CA PHE A 187 11.76 1.21 6.11
C PHE A 187 11.05 0.83 7.42
N TYR A 188 11.67 1.11 8.58
CA TYR A 188 11.08 0.79 9.88
C TYR A 188 9.87 1.65 10.23
N GLU A 189 9.83 2.90 9.81
CA GLU A 189 8.64 3.74 9.99
C GLU A 189 7.45 3.22 9.19
N ILE A 190 7.66 2.79 7.94
CA ILE A 190 6.61 2.20 7.10
C ILE A 190 6.13 0.88 7.72
N MET A 191 7.06 0.02 8.17
CA MET A 191 6.76 -1.23 8.84
C MET A 191 5.91 -1.01 10.11
N GLU A 192 6.29 -0.05 10.95
CA GLU A 192 5.51 0.29 12.14
C GLU A 192 4.13 0.88 11.77
N GLY A 193 4.06 1.60 10.65
CA GLY A 193 2.83 2.10 10.05
C GLY A 193 1.83 1.01 9.66
N ILE A 194 2.29 -0.19 9.24
CA ILE A 194 1.43 -1.37 8.99
C ILE A 194 0.61 -1.70 10.24
N GLY A 195 1.22 -1.60 11.42
CA GLY A 195 0.48 -1.46 12.67
C GLY A 195 0.37 -2.70 13.54
N VAL A 196 1.21 -3.73 13.35
CA VAL A 196 1.24 -4.93 14.20
C VAL A 196 1.44 -4.60 15.70
N HIS A 197 2.14 -3.50 16.00
CA HIS A 197 2.38 -3.02 17.37
C HIS A 197 1.44 -1.89 17.82
N LYS A 198 0.47 -1.48 17.00
CA LYS A 198 -0.52 -0.49 17.41
C LYS A 198 -1.43 -1.07 18.49
N SER A 199 -1.99 -0.20 19.32
CA SER A 199 -3.04 -0.63 20.24
C SER A 199 -4.27 -1.13 19.44
N PRO A 200 -5.02 -2.13 19.94
CA PRO A 200 -6.25 -2.57 19.28
C PRO A 200 -7.26 -1.44 19.07
N ALA A 201 -7.26 -0.42 19.94
CA ALA A 201 -8.11 0.75 19.79
C ALA A 201 -7.73 1.61 18.57
N LEU A 202 -6.44 1.82 18.33
CA LEU A 202 -5.96 2.58 17.16
C LEU A 202 -6.08 1.77 15.87
N TYR A 203 -5.75 0.47 15.92
CA TYR A 203 -5.89 -0.43 14.78
C TYR A 203 -7.37 -0.66 14.42
N GLY A 204 -8.22 -0.76 15.44
CA GLY A 204 -9.66 -1.03 15.36
C GLY A 204 -10.02 -2.50 15.22
N ALA A 205 -9.07 -3.41 15.48
CA ALA A 205 -9.22 -4.86 15.46
C ALA A 205 -8.01 -5.51 16.16
N PHE A 206 -7.85 -6.84 16.03
CA PHE A 206 -6.61 -7.51 16.42
C PHE A 206 -5.47 -7.09 15.46
N PRO A 207 -4.38 -6.46 15.95
CA PRO A 207 -3.30 -5.98 15.08
C PRO A 207 -2.53 -7.06 14.33
N THR A 208 -2.68 -8.32 14.74
CA THR A 208 -2.10 -9.49 14.07
C THR A 208 -2.86 -9.91 12.82
N ASP A 209 -4.08 -9.42 12.64
CA ASP A 209 -4.96 -9.83 11.55
C ASP A 209 -4.88 -8.81 10.41
N PRO A 210 -4.66 -9.22 9.15
CA PRO A 210 -4.61 -8.31 8.02
C PRO A 210 -6.01 -7.85 7.60
N TYR A 211 -6.10 -6.61 7.11
CA TYR A 211 -7.32 -5.98 6.63
C TYR A 211 -7.06 -5.21 5.34
N SER A 212 -8.05 -5.09 4.46
CA SER A 212 -7.84 -4.42 3.16
C SER A 212 -7.60 -2.91 3.30
N HIS A 213 -8.34 -2.23 4.18
CA HIS A 213 -8.27 -0.78 4.29
C HIS A 213 -8.66 -0.24 5.67
N THR A 214 -8.22 0.98 5.97
CA THR A 214 -8.62 1.77 7.15
C THR A 214 -9.12 3.13 6.69
N PRO A 215 -10.44 3.40 6.68
CA PRO A 215 -11.00 4.68 6.24
C PRO A 215 -10.71 5.81 7.23
N ALA A 216 -11.04 7.06 6.89
CA ALA A 216 -10.75 8.21 7.74
C ALA A 216 -11.46 8.18 9.10
N GLY A 217 -12.69 7.65 9.16
CA GLY A 217 -13.55 7.70 10.34
C GLY A 217 -13.75 6.37 11.08
N ARG A 218 -13.02 5.30 10.74
CA ARG A 218 -13.13 3.98 11.38
C ARG A 218 -11.76 3.28 11.44
N GLY A 219 -11.66 2.24 12.25
CA GLY A 219 -10.52 1.32 12.23
C GLY A 219 -10.54 0.35 11.05
N ALA A 220 -9.69 -0.67 11.09
CA ALA A 220 -9.48 -1.63 10.02
C ALA A 220 -10.76 -2.32 9.51
N GLN A 221 -10.90 -2.48 8.20
CA GLN A 221 -12.08 -3.03 7.50
C GLN A 221 -11.69 -4.11 6.49
N GLN A 222 -12.59 -5.09 6.27
CA GLN A 222 -12.42 -6.27 5.40
C GLN A 222 -11.27 -7.21 5.83
N PRO A 223 -11.53 -8.14 6.77
CA PRO A 223 -10.50 -9.02 7.32
C PRO A 223 -10.02 -10.10 6.34
N GLY A 224 -8.77 -10.53 6.52
CA GLY A 224 -8.27 -11.81 6.04
C GLY A 224 -7.59 -11.75 4.68
N MET A 225 -8.31 -12.14 3.62
CA MET A 225 -7.73 -12.51 2.31
C MET A 225 -7.38 -11.31 1.42
N THR A 226 -6.64 -10.34 1.96
CA THR A 226 -6.07 -9.21 1.19
C THR A 226 -4.73 -9.60 0.57
N GLY A 227 -4.43 -9.05 -0.61
CA GLY A 227 -3.13 -9.22 -1.26
C GLY A 227 -1.94 -8.66 -0.48
N GLN A 228 -2.21 -7.86 0.57
CA GLN A 228 -1.21 -7.35 1.51
C GLN A 228 -0.28 -8.44 2.05
N VAL A 229 -0.87 -9.58 2.44
CA VAL A 229 -0.14 -10.66 3.14
C VAL A 229 1.02 -11.23 2.34
N LYS A 230 0.93 -11.24 1.00
CA LYS A 230 2.02 -11.76 0.17
C LYS A 230 3.24 -10.84 0.19
N GLU A 231 3.01 -9.53 0.22
CA GLU A 231 4.09 -8.55 0.22
C GLU A 231 4.77 -8.53 1.59
N ASP A 232 4.00 -8.68 2.66
CA ASP A 232 4.52 -8.76 4.03
C ASP A 232 5.31 -10.08 4.26
N ILE A 233 4.91 -11.19 3.63
CA ILE A 233 5.69 -12.44 3.64
C ILE A 233 7.06 -12.24 2.94
N LEU A 234 7.06 -11.59 1.78
CA LEU A 234 8.30 -11.31 1.05
C LEU A 234 9.22 -10.37 1.86
N SER A 235 8.65 -9.30 2.42
CA SER A 235 9.37 -8.36 3.28
C SER A 235 9.93 -9.06 4.52
N ARG A 236 9.18 -9.99 5.13
CA ARG A 236 9.70 -10.75 6.27
C ARG A 236 10.88 -11.65 5.88
N PHE A 237 10.88 -12.22 4.67
CA PHE A 237 12.03 -12.98 4.19
C PHE A 237 13.26 -12.10 3.91
N GLY A 238 13.06 -10.90 3.37
CA GLY A 238 14.13 -9.92 3.17
C GLY A 238 14.72 -9.45 4.50
N GLU A 239 13.90 -9.16 5.51
CA GLU A 239 14.32 -8.84 6.87
C GLU A 239 15.18 -9.94 7.49
N LEU A 240 14.74 -11.19 7.36
CA LEU A 240 15.46 -12.38 7.81
C LEU A 240 16.74 -12.62 6.98
N GLY A 241 16.96 -11.88 5.90
CA GLY A 241 18.14 -11.96 5.06
C GLY A 241 18.13 -13.12 4.06
N LEU A 242 16.97 -13.71 3.79
CA LEU A 242 16.83 -14.80 2.84
C LEU A 242 16.91 -14.27 1.42
N SER A 243 17.89 -14.76 0.66
CA SER A 243 18.01 -14.46 -0.77
C SER A 243 18.54 -15.66 -1.54
N VAL A 244 18.19 -15.74 -2.82
CA VAL A 244 18.70 -16.76 -3.73
C VAL A 244 19.40 -16.07 -4.87
N LYS A 245 20.68 -16.40 -5.07
CA LYS A 245 21.50 -15.85 -6.16
C LYS A 245 22.36 -16.95 -6.75
N ASN A 246 22.35 -17.10 -8.07
CA ASN A 246 23.11 -18.14 -8.78
C ASN A 246 22.87 -19.55 -8.22
N GLY A 247 21.61 -19.90 -7.91
CA GLY A 247 21.24 -21.22 -7.36
C GLY A 247 21.63 -21.46 -5.89
N ARG A 248 22.15 -20.44 -5.19
CA ARG A 248 22.65 -20.55 -3.82
C ARG A 248 21.76 -19.77 -2.85
N LEU A 249 21.35 -20.44 -1.76
CA LEU A 249 20.61 -19.83 -0.66
C LEU A 249 21.57 -19.08 0.28
N ARG A 250 21.22 -17.83 0.59
CA ARG A 250 21.98 -16.92 1.46
C ARG A 250 21.12 -16.45 2.62
N PHE A 251 21.77 -16.24 3.77
CA PHE A 251 21.19 -15.84 5.05
C PHE A 251 21.88 -14.57 5.57
N ASN A 252 21.63 -13.40 4.97
CA ASN A 252 22.32 -12.14 5.28
C ASN A 252 21.39 -11.08 5.90
N PRO A 253 21.11 -11.14 7.22
CA PRO A 253 20.08 -10.36 7.89
C PRO A 253 20.50 -8.90 8.18
N CYS A 254 20.82 -8.13 7.14
CA CYS A 254 21.31 -6.75 7.27
C CYS A 254 20.24 -5.70 7.63
N LEU A 255 18.97 -6.12 7.72
CA LEU A 255 17.81 -5.34 8.15
C LEU A 255 17.20 -5.88 9.46
N LEU A 256 17.70 -6.99 10.00
CA LEU A 256 17.11 -7.64 11.17
C LEU A 256 17.55 -6.92 12.45
N ARG A 257 16.57 -6.58 13.30
CA ARG A 257 16.85 -5.90 14.57
C ARG A 257 17.32 -6.89 15.64
N LYS A 258 18.30 -6.50 16.44
CA LYS A 258 18.79 -7.27 17.61
C LYS A 258 17.67 -7.58 18.61
N ALA A 259 16.68 -6.69 18.72
CA ALA A 259 15.54 -6.83 19.60
C ALA A 259 14.65 -8.05 19.28
N GLU A 260 14.78 -8.66 18.10
CA GLU A 260 14.01 -9.84 17.70
C GLU A 260 14.57 -11.17 18.25
N PHE A 261 15.80 -11.17 18.74
CA PHE A 261 16.40 -12.35 19.36
C PHE A 261 15.80 -12.61 20.74
N LEU A 262 15.63 -13.89 21.09
CA LEU A 262 14.96 -14.30 22.31
C LEU A 262 15.71 -13.86 23.58
N LYS A 263 14.95 -13.36 24.56
CA LYS A 263 15.47 -13.03 25.90
C LYS A 263 15.62 -14.24 26.83
N ASN A 264 14.89 -15.32 26.54
CA ASN A 264 14.85 -16.57 27.30
C ASN A 264 14.67 -17.74 26.33
N ASP A 265 15.07 -18.92 26.75
CA ASP A 265 14.88 -20.16 25.99
C ASP A 265 13.39 -20.37 25.65
N LYS A 266 13.12 -20.86 24.44
CA LYS A 266 11.77 -21.26 24.01
C LYS A 266 11.79 -22.55 23.21
N VAL A 267 10.70 -23.31 23.31
CA VAL A 267 10.45 -24.45 22.44
C VAL A 267 9.84 -23.94 21.13
N PHE A 268 10.51 -24.22 20.02
CA PHE A 268 10.02 -24.00 18.66
C PHE A 268 9.39 -25.30 18.15
N GLU A 269 8.06 -25.28 18.02
CA GLU A 269 7.29 -26.38 17.45
C GLU A 269 7.08 -26.12 15.95
N TYR A 270 7.39 -27.10 15.11
CA TYR A 270 7.27 -26.99 13.67
C TYR A 270 6.94 -28.36 13.05
N PHE A 271 6.46 -28.36 11.80
CA PHE A 271 6.25 -29.59 11.03
C PHE A 271 7.38 -29.77 10.03
N ASP A 272 8.03 -30.93 10.02
CA ASP A 272 9.03 -31.30 9.00
C ASP A 272 8.38 -31.57 7.63
N VAL A 273 9.18 -31.72 6.57
CA VAL A 273 8.70 -31.99 5.20
C VAL A 273 7.85 -33.26 5.06
N ASN A 274 7.90 -34.15 6.06
CA ASN A 274 7.10 -35.38 6.14
C ASN A 274 5.84 -35.20 7.02
N ALA A 275 5.44 -33.95 7.30
CA ALA A 275 4.31 -33.57 8.14
C ALA A 275 4.39 -34.09 9.59
N ARG A 276 5.61 -34.34 10.11
CA ARG A 276 5.79 -34.76 11.50
C ARG A 276 6.05 -33.57 12.39
N LEU A 277 5.35 -33.50 13.51
CA LEU A 277 5.58 -32.50 14.55
C LEU A 277 6.96 -32.74 15.18
N GLN A 278 7.79 -31.71 15.15
CA GLN A 278 9.11 -31.66 15.74
C GLN A 278 9.17 -30.54 16.78
N LYS A 279 10.11 -30.67 17.72
CA LYS A 279 10.38 -29.65 18.74
C LYS A 279 11.88 -29.36 18.78
N LEU A 280 12.22 -28.08 18.79
CA LEU A 280 13.60 -27.60 18.89
C LEU A 280 13.68 -26.53 19.97
N THR A 281 14.60 -26.66 20.92
CA THR A 281 14.86 -25.58 21.88
C THR A 281 15.69 -24.50 21.21
N ILE A 282 15.16 -23.28 21.15
CA ILE A 282 15.88 -22.08 20.78
C ILE A 282 16.35 -21.43 22.06
N GLU A 283 17.65 -21.45 22.30
CA GLU A 283 18.27 -20.83 23.46
C GLU A 283 18.14 -19.30 23.42
N LYS A 284 18.24 -18.67 24.59
CA LYS A 284 18.43 -17.22 24.74
C LYS A 284 19.49 -16.71 23.77
N GLY A 285 19.19 -15.58 23.12
CA GLY A 285 20.04 -14.98 22.09
C GLY A 285 19.92 -15.67 20.72
N GLY A 286 18.98 -16.61 20.57
CA GLY A 286 18.62 -17.23 19.29
C GLY A 286 17.31 -16.69 18.69
N LEU A 287 17.12 -16.95 17.41
CA LEU A 287 15.88 -16.73 16.65
C LEU A 287 15.63 -17.94 15.73
N GLY A 288 14.42 -18.49 15.76
CA GLY A 288 14.05 -19.66 14.95
C GLY A 288 12.97 -19.34 13.91
N PHE A 289 13.13 -19.84 12.69
CA PHE A 289 12.12 -19.79 11.63
C PHE A 289 12.27 -21.01 10.70
N THR A 290 11.48 -21.07 9.61
CA THR A 290 11.66 -22.11 8.58
C THR A 290 11.82 -21.50 7.20
N CYS A 291 12.61 -22.15 6.35
CA CYS A 291 12.72 -21.86 4.92
C CYS A 291 12.55 -23.18 4.17
N CYS A 292 11.61 -23.24 3.22
CA CYS A 292 11.22 -24.50 2.57
C CYS A 292 10.93 -25.63 3.58
N GLN A 293 10.39 -25.28 4.75
CA GLN A 293 10.08 -26.20 5.85
C GLN A 293 11.30 -26.86 6.54
N VAL A 294 12.51 -26.41 6.22
CA VAL A 294 13.73 -26.71 6.99
C VAL A 294 13.84 -25.68 8.12
N PRO A 295 14.03 -26.10 9.39
CA PRO A 295 14.24 -25.16 10.49
C PRO A 295 15.59 -24.46 10.34
N VAL A 296 15.57 -23.15 10.59
CA VAL A 296 16.75 -22.27 10.59
C VAL A 296 16.84 -21.60 11.95
N VAL A 297 18.01 -21.63 12.55
CA VAL A 297 18.28 -20.99 13.84
C VAL A 297 19.42 -20.01 13.69
N TYR A 298 19.12 -18.73 13.86
CA TYR A 298 20.14 -17.69 13.99
C TYR A 298 20.60 -17.60 15.44
N ARG A 299 21.89 -17.41 15.64
CA ARG A 299 22.51 -17.06 16.92
C ARG A 299 23.56 -15.98 16.69
N MET A 300 23.65 -15.02 17.61
CA MET A 300 24.75 -14.06 17.56
C MET A 300 26.08 -14.78 17.83
N ALA A 301 27.08 -14.51 17.00
CA ALA A 301 28.40 -15.15 17.07
C ALA A 301 29.52 -14.14 16.74
N PRO A 302 30.78 -14.41 17.11
CA PRO A 302 31.90 -13.54 16.75
C PRO A 302 32.11 -13.42 15.23
N GLU A 303 31.83 -14.50 14.50
CA GLU A 303 32.00 -14.57 13.05
C GLU A 303 30.79 -15.19 12.36
N ASN A 304 30.63 -14.81 11.09
CA ASN A 304 29.59 -15.31 10.22
C ASN A 304 29.88 -16.76 9.81
N SER A 305 28.93 -17.66 10.05
CA SER A 305 29.06 -19.06 9.65
C SER A 305 27.71 -19.74 9.46
N LEU A 306 27.70 -20.84 8.69
CA LEU A 306 26.58 -21.76 8.62
C LEU A 306 27.05 -23.16 9.01
N THR A 307 26.22 -23.86 9.78
CA THR A 307 26.34 -25.30 10.01
C THR A 307 25.05 -25.97 9.58
N VAL A 308 25.15 -26.86 8.59
CA VAL A 308 24.03 -27.65 8.08
C VAL A 308 24.13 -29.03 8.68
N ARG A 309 23.07 -29.47 9.37
CA ARG A 309 22.94 -30.84 9.88
C ARG A 309 22.04 -31.63 8.95
N PHE A 310 22.49 -32.81 8.56
CA PHE A 310 21.75 -33.72 7.71
C PHE A 310 21.00 -34.77 8.55
N ALA A 311 19.98 -35.37 7.96
CA ALA A 311 19.13 -36.37 8.60
C ALA A 311 19.89 -37.67 8.95
N ASP A 312 21.02 -37.95 8.28
CA ASP A 312 21.91 -39.08 8.57
C ASP A 312 22.85 -38.83 9.77
N GLY A 313 22.76 -37.65 10.39
CA GLY A 313 23.59 -37.24 11.53
C GLY A 313 24.90 -36.55 11.13
N THR A 314 25.24 -36.50 9.84
CA THR A 314 26.41 -35.75 9.36
C THR A 314 26.17 -34.23 9.42
N ALA A 315 27.26 -33.47 9.37
CA ALA A 315 27.19 -32.01 9.35
C ALA A 315 28.25 -31.42 8.41
N THR A 316 27.93 -30.28 7.81
CA THR A 316 28.85 -29.49 6.99
C THR A 316 28.84 -28.05 7.46
N SER A 317 30.00 -27.42 7.51
CA SER A 317 30.14 -26.02 7.93
C SER A 317 30.67 -25.15 6.80
N PHE A 318 30.24 -23.89 6.80
CA PHE A 318 30.62 -22.86 5.84
C PHE A 318 31.10 -21.63 6.60
N GLU A 319 32.25 -21.08 6.24
CA GLU A 319 32.76 -19.80 6.74
C GLU A 319 32.13 -18.61 6.01
N SER A 320 30.84 -18.72 5.68
CA SER A 320 30.07 -17.69 5.01
C SER A 320 28.59 -17.89 5.33
N LEU A 321 27.78 -16.87 5.02
CA LEU A 321 26.32 -16.94 5.11
C LEU A 321 25.66 -17.43 3.81
N THR A 322 26.36 -18.23 3.01
CA THR A 322 25.86 -18.73 1.72
C THR A 322 26.17 -20.21 1.56
N LEU A 323 25.11 -21.01 1.35
CA LEU A 323 25.24 -22.44 1.08
C LEU A 323 25.81 -22.68 -0.31
N ASP A 324 26.40 -23.85 -0.56
CA ASP A 324 26.68 -24.29 -1.93
C ASP A 324 25.39 -24.62 -2.71
N GLU A 325 25.49 -24.79 -4.02
CA GLU A 325 24.33 -25.07 -4.89
C GLU A 325 23.67 -26.41 -4.57
N ALA A 326 24.47 -27.45 -4.29
CA ALA A 326 23.96 -28.80 -4.04
C ALA A 326 23.13 -28.85 -2.75
N THR A 327 23.62 -28.23 -1.68
CA THR A 327 22.91 -28.10 -0.41
C THR A 327 21.67 -27.21 -0.56
N SER A 328 21.76 -26.11 -1.31
CA SER A 328 20.62 -25.24 -1.60
C SER A 328 19.50 -25.97 -2.34
N ARG A 329 19.87 -26.77 -3.35
CA ARG A 329 18.95 -27.59 -4.15
C ARG A 329 18.16 -28.57 -3.28
N LYS A 330 18.81 -29.28 -2.35
CA LYS A 330 18.14 -30.19 -1.40
C LYS A 330 17.05 -29.49 -0.58
N ILE A 331 17.29 -28.23 -0.20
CA ILE A 331 16.32 -27.40 0.54
C ILE A 331 15.16 -26.97 -0.36
N PHE A 332 15.45 -26.49 -1.58
CA PHE A 332 14.42 -26.07 -2.53
C PHE A 332 13.50 -27.21 -2.95
N GLU A 333 14.08 -28.39 -3.20
CA GLU A 333 13.36 -29.61 -3.61
C GLU A 333 12.74 -30.37 -2.42
N ARG A 334 12.96 -29.89 -1.19
CA ARG A 334 12.39 -30.46 0.04
C ARG A 334 12.69 -31.96 0.19
N THR A 335 13.91 -32.39 -0.11
CA THR A 335 14.29 -33.82 -0.10
C THR A 335 14.23 -34.44 1.30
N GLY A 336 14.22 -33.63 2.36
CA GLY A 336 14.25 -34.07 3.75
C GLY A 336 15.64 -34.45 4.25
N GLU A 337 16.67 -34.37 3.40
CA GLU A 337 18.05 -34.65 3.78
C GLU A 337 18.63 -33.59 4.72
N VAL A 338 18.25 -32.32 4.55
CA VAL A 338 18.68 -31.23 5.44
C VAL A 338 17.72 -31.12 6.62
N ALA A 339 18.22 -31.42 7.82
CA ALA A 339 17.43 -31.46 9.03
C ALA A 339 17.41 -30.14 9.80
N LEU A 340 18.50 -29.37 9.78
CA LEU A 340 18.63 -28.09 10.50
C LEU A 340 19.73 -27.22 9.88
N ILE A 341 19.48 -25.91 9.79
CA ILE A 341 20.50 -24.91 9.48
C ILE A 341 20.73 -24.05 10.71
N GLN A 342 21.96 -23.98 11.19
CA GLN A 342 22.37 -23.07 12.25
C GLN A 342 23.23 -21.98 11.63
N ALA A 343 22.87 -20.72 11.85
CA ALA A 343 23.65 -19.58 11.37
C ALA A 343 24.25 -18.81 12.55
N GLY A 344 25.58 -18.72 12.57
CA GLY A 344 26.30 -17.77 13.39
C GLY A 344 26.26 -16.41 12.69
N ILE A 345 25.63 -15.42 13.33
CA ILE A 345 25.45 -14.08 12.79
C ILE A 345 26.34 -13.11 13.56
N LYS A 346 27.24 -12.42 12.86
CA LYS A 346 28.07 -11.38 13.44
C LYS A 346 27.21 -10.21 13.88
N GLU A 347 27.32 -9.79 15.14
CA GLU A 347 26.43 -8.76 15.69
C GLU A 347 26.49 -7.42 14.92
N SER A 348 27.63 -7.11 14.28
CA SER A 348 27.82 -5.88 13.52
C SER A 348 26.99 -5.77 12.24
N ILE A 349 26.38 -6.87 11.76
CA ILE A 349 25.51 -6.83 10.57
C ILE A 349 24.03 -6.63 10.92
N LEU A 350 23.66 -6.76 12.20
CA LEU A 350 22.30 -6.56 12.68
C LEU A 350 22.01 -5.07 12.94
N ARG A 351 20.73 -4.73 13.11
CA ARG A 351 20.24 -3.38 13.42
C ARG A 351 19.82 -3.18 14.87
#